data_AF-A0A8K0ZHC7-F1
#
_entry.id   AF-A0A8K0ZHC7-F1
#
_cell.length_a   1.000
_cell.length_b   1.000
_cell.length_c   1.000
_cell.angle_alpha   90.00
_cell.angle_beta   90.00
_cell.angle_gamma   90.00
#
_symmetry.space_group_name_H-M   'P 1'
#
loop_
_entity.id
_entity.type
_entity.pdbx_description
1 polymer ?
#
loop_
_entity_poly.entity_id
_entity_poly.type
_entity_poly.pdbx_seq_one_letter_code
_entity_poly.pdbx_strand_id
1 'polypeptide(L)'
;LGPLHTEFDGKGYAYTSMFISSEVVKWKLGTWEVVDRIPTYYSIGHLMIPGGDSKEPFGKYLVAMNKITKDRYLPTGAELTQSAQLFDISGDKMKLLLDFPTIGEPHYAQALPASLIKDKQVKFFSLAENTHPYVTRAETETGIKRTGKRVDVKMIAIRSHFAPDNIQGVEEGDTVYFHVTNIEQDWDILHGFATLGGENAELIMQPGETRTIKWVPKKSQIYPFYCTDFCSA
;
A
#
# COMPACT_ATOMS: atom_id res chain seq x y z
N LEU A 1 8.35 -0.10 32.98
CA LEU A 1 7.81 -1.43 33.33
C LEU A 1 7.29 -2.10 32.06
N GLY A 2 7.56 -3.41 31.89
CA GLY A 2 7.18 -4.15 30.69
C GLY A 2 8.04 -3.84 29.46
N PRO A 3 9.37 -4.06 29.51
CA PRO A 3 10.23 -3.87 28.34
C PRO A 3 9.81 -4.83 27.22
N LEU A 4 9.61 -4.33 25.99
CA LEU A 4 9.23 -5.19 24.84
C LEU A 4 10.24 -5.15 23.70
N HIS A 5 10.68 -3.97 23.30
CA HIS A 5 11.50 -3.80 22.09
C HIS A 5 12.62 -2.80 22.33
N THR A 6 13.78 -3.01 21.71
CA THR A 6 14.93 -2.10 21.81
C THR A 6 15.48 -1.76 20.43
N GLU A 7 15.73 -0.47 20.19
CA GLU A 7 16.37 0.05 18.98
C GLU A 7 17.66 0.81 19.34
N PHE A 8 18.57 0.95 18.38
CA PHE A 8 19.90 1.58 18.58
C PHE A 8 20.13 2.73 17.61
N ASP A 9 20.69 3.84 18.08
CA ASP A 9 20.91 5.04 17.25
C ASP A 9 22.27 5.11 16.55
N GLY A 10 23.14 4.13 16.78
CA GLY A 10 24.51 4.13 16.24
C GLY A 10 25.44 5.16 16.89
N LYS A 11 24.99 5.85 17.94
CA LYS A 11 25.72 6.89 18.68
C LYS A 11 26.00 6.49 20.13
N GLY A 12 25.90 5.20 20.42
CA GLY A 12 26.15 4.64 21.76
C GLY A 12 24.93 4.65 22.68
N TYR A 13 23.72 4.87 22.16
CA TYR A 13 22.50 4.75 22.96
C TYR A 13 21.55 3.69 22.41
N ALA A 14 20.79 3.13 23.33
CA ALA A 14 19.70 2.21 23.08
C ALA A 14 18.40 2.78 23.66
N TYR A 15 17.28 2.46 23.03
CA TYR A 15 15.96 2.98 23.32
C TYR A 15 15.05 1.79 23.52
N THR A 16 14.48 1.63 24.71
CA THR A 16 13.62 0.49 25.04
C THR A 16 12.19 0.95 25.27
N SER A 17 11.24 0.31 24.60
CA SER A 17 9.81 0.53 24.83
C SER A 17 9.38 -0.13 26.13
N MET A 18 8.58 0.57 26.93
CA MET A 18 8.03 0.08 28.19
C MET A 18 6.50 0.08 28.12
N PHE A 19 5.92 -1.09 27.86
CA PHE A 19 4.49 -1.23 27.60
C PHE A 19 3.61 -0.79 28.78
N ILE A 20 3.93 -1.24 29.99
CA ILE A 20 3.09 -0.99 31.17
C ILE A 20 3.21 0.46 31.62
N SER A 21 4.43 1.02 31.64
CA SER A 21 4.62 2.43 32.01
C SER A 21 4.37 3.41 30.87
N SER A 22 4.11 2.93 29.64
CA SER A 22 3.86 3.74 28.45
C SER A 22 4.93 4.82 28.26
N GLU A 23 6.17 4.39 28.08
CA GLU A 23 7.32 5.29 27.89
C GLU A 23 8.38 4.65 26.99
N VAL A 24 9.25 5.49 26.41
CA VAL A 24 10.54 5.09 25.87
C VAL A 24 11.61 5.42 26.89
N VAL A 25 12.51 4.49 27.14
CA VAL A 25 13.66 4.67 28.04
C VAL A 25 14.95 4.65 27.20
N LYS A 26 15.67 5.77 27.19
CA LYS A 26 16.99 5.90 26.55
C LYS A 26 18.08 5.59 27.57
N TRP A 27 18.99 4.70 27.21
CA TRP A 27 20.10 4.30 28.06
C TRP A 27 21.39 4.15 27.27
N LYS A 28 22.53 4.33 27.94
CA LYS A 28 23.85 4.37 27.29
C LYS A 28 24.45 2.96 27.21
N LEU A 29 24.93 2.58 26.03
CA LEU A 29 25.63 1.31 25.82
C LEU A 29 26.95 1.29 26.60
N GLY A 30 27.27 0.15 27.20
CA GLY A 30 28.48 -0.05 27.99
C GLY A 30 28.32 0.34 29.47
N THR A 31 27.73 1.50 29.78
CA THR A 31 27.44 1.90 31.17
C THR A 31 26.06 1.46 31.66
N TRP A 32 25.12 1.21 30.73
CA TRP A 32 23.73 0.82 31.00
C TRP A 32 22.93 1.83 31.82
N GLU A 33 23.44 3.06 31.92
CA GLU A 33 22.81 4.15 32.64
C GLU A 33 21.62 4.69 31.85
N VAL A 34 20.48 4.87 32.53
CA VAL A 34 19.31 5.54 31.97
C VAL A 34 19.58 7.04 31.91
N VAL A 35 19.60 7.61 30.72
CA VAL A 35 19.93 9.03 30.47
C VAL A 35 18.70 9.86 30.10
N ASP A 36 17.62 9.21 29.65
CA ASP A 36 16.37 9.88 29.37
C ASP A 36 15.16 8.94 29.41
N ARG A 37 13.99 9.52 29.66
CA ARG A 37 12.69 8.85 29.65
C ARG A 37 11.67 9.81 29.06
N ILE A 38 10.80 9.32 28.18
CA ILE A 38 9.70 10.12 27.63
C ILE A 38 8.42 9.30 27.59
N PRO A 39 7.28 9.85 28.07
CA PRO A 39 6.01 9.15 27.96
C PRO A 39 5.59 8.94 26.50
N THR A 40 4.88 7.85 26.26
CA THR A 40 4.14 7.57 25.05
C THR A 40 2.67 7.36 25.38
N TYR A 41 1.81 7.43 24.37
CA TYR A 41 0.36 7.46 24.58
C TYR A 41 -0.36 6.50 23.63
N TYR A 42 -0.65 5.27 24.04
CA TYR A 42 -0.20 4.55 25.23
C TYR A 42 0.18 3.11 24.88
N SER A 43 0.72 2.38 25.84
CA SER A 43 0.98 0.93 25.72
C SER A 43 1.82 0.64 24.49
N ILE A 44 3.01 1.22 24.48
CA ILE A 44 3.98 1.10 23.38
C ILE A 44 4.40 -0.35 23.15
N GLY A 45 4.33 -0.78 21.89
CA GLY A 45 4.86 -2.06 21.42
C GLY A 45 6.29 -1.91 20.91
N HIS A 46 6.47 -1.95 19.60
CA HIS A 46 7.79 -1.81 18.98
C HIS A 46 8.21 -0.35 18.80
N LEU A 47 9.51 -0.20 18.59
CA LEU A 47 10.18 1.03 18.17
C LEU A 47 10.69 0.83 16.74
N MET A 48 10.92 1.92 16.03
CA MET A 48 11.71 1.92 14.80
C MET A 48 12.64 3.13 14.82
N ILE A 49 13.94 2.88 14.64
CA ILE A 49 14.90 3.91 14.22
C ILE A 49 15.20 3.60 12.75
N PRO A 50 15.23 4.58 11.83
CA PRO A 50 15.49 4.28 10.43
C PRO A 50 16.85 3.56 10.27
N GLY A 51 16.85 2.38 9.66
CA GLY A 51 18.02 1.53 9.54
C GLY A 51 18.50 0.91 10.86
N GLY A 52 17.65 0.83 11.88
CA GLY A 52 17.95 0.29 13.23
C GLY A 52 18.44 -1.16 13.24
N ASP A 53 18.06 -1.94 12.22
CA ASP A 53 18.49 -3.32 11.97
C ASP A 53 19.73 -3.44 11.06
N SER A 54 20.32 -2.30 10.66
CA SER A 54 21.52 -2.23 9.83
C SER A 54 22.78 -1.98 10.67
N LYS A 55 23.95 -2.06 10.02
CA LYS A 55 25.24 -1.71 10.66
C LYS A 55 25.35 -0.22 10.99
N GLU A 56 24.66 0.64 10.25
CA GLU A 56 24.75 2.10 10.33
C GLU A 56 23.34 2.71 10.37
N PRO A 57 22.69 2.71 11.54
CA PRO A 57 21.37 3.31 11.69
C PRO A 57 21.40 4.83 11.52
N PHE A 58 20.32 5.40 10.98
CA PHE A 58 20.15 6.84 10.79
C PHE A 58 19.50 7.46 12.05
N GLY A 59 20.25 7.47 13.15
CA GLY A 59 19.85 7.90 14.49
C GLY A 59 19.50 9.39 14.64
N LYS A 60 18.47 9.84 13.93
CA LYS A 60 17.87 11.18 14.01
C LYS A 60 16.44 11.12 14.54
N TYR A 61 15.69 10.11 14.14
CA TYR A 61 14.29 9.93 14.52
C TYR A 61 14.06 8.55 15.13
N LEU A 62 13.05 8.48 15.99
CA LEU A 62 12.50 7.25 16.53
C LEU A 62 10.98 7.28 16.37
N VAL A 63 10.38 6.15 15.97
CA VAL A 63 8.93 5.98 15.92
C VAL A 63 8.52 4.98 16.98
N ALA A 64 7.62 5.37 17.88
CA ALA A 64 6.97 4.50 18.84
C ALA A 64 5.61 4.04 18.30
N MET A 65 5.37 2.73 18.22
CA MET A 65 4.09 2.16 17.77
C MET A 65 3.25 1.76 18.98
N ASN A 66 2.25 2.58 19.30
CA ASN A 66 1.38 2.44 20.47
C ASN A 66 0.15 1.58 20.16
N LYS A 67 -0.25 0.76 21.13
CA LYS A 67 -1.32 -0.23 20.96
C LYS A 67 -2.68 0.25 21.42
N ILE A 68 -2.72 1.28 22.26
CA ILE A 68 -3.96 1.80 22.85
C ILE A 68 -3.94 3.32 22.78
N THR A 69 -4.98 3.92 22.19
CA THR A 69 -5.04 5.37 21.95
C THR A 69 -5.96 6.13 22.89
N LYS A 70 -6.98 5.51 23.50
CA LYS A 70 -7.87 6.14 24.49
C LYS A 70 -8.37 7.54 24.05
N ASP A 71 -7.85 8.59 24.67
CA ASP A 71 -8.24 9.99 24.57
C ASP A 71 -7.42 10.80 23.56
N ARG A 72 -6.54 10.15 22.78
CA ARG A 72 -5.64 10.84 21.83
C ARG A 72 -6.33 11.38 20.59
N TYR A 73 -7.47 10.81 20.20
CA TYR A 73 -8.20 11.16 18.99
C TYR A 73 -9.69 11.29 19.26
N LEU A 74 -10.42 11.83 18.28
CA LEU A 74 -11.88 11.81 18.31
C LEU A 74 -12.38 10.36 18.40
N PRO A 75 -13.38 10.08 19.24
CA PRO A 75 -13.88 8.72 19.44
C PRO A 75 -14.60 8.20 18.19
N THR A 76 -14.25 6.99 17.75
CA THR A 76 -14.81 6.33 16.56
C THR A 76 -15.66 5.09 16.88
N GLY A 77 -15.94 4.85 18.17
CA GLY A 77 -16.68 3.68 18.64
C GLY A 77 -15.90 2.87 19.68
N ALA A 78 -16.27 1.59 19.84
CA ALA A 78 -15.65 0.69 20.81
C ALA A 78 -14.22 0.27 20.42
N GLU A 79 -13.94 0.23 19.11
CA GLU A 79 -12.61 0.01 18.57
C GLU A 79 -12.04 1.35 18.09
N LEU A 80 -10.93 1.75 18.72
CA LEU A 80 -10.18 2.93 18.33
C LEU A 80 -9.02 2.51 17.43
N THR A 81 -8.61 3.42 16.55
CA THR A 81 -7.36 3.30 15.80
C THR A 81 -6.17 3.16 16.75
N GLN A 82 -5.09 2.51 16.32
CA GLN A 82 -3.80 2.57 17.00
C GLN A 82 -3.10 3.90 16.70
N SER A 83 -1.92 4.13 17.27
CA SER A 83 -1.12 5.30 16.90
C SER A 83 0.35 5.00 16.77
N ALA A 84 1.01 5.87 16.02
CA ALA A 84 2.45 5.97 16.02
C ALA A 84 2.86 7.38 16.42
N GLN A 85 3.99 7.48 17.13
CA GLN A 85 4.53 8.74 17.60
C GLN A 85 5.95 8.91 17.11
N LEU A 86 6.22 10.03 16.43
CA LEU A 86 7.53 10.40 15.93
C LEU A 86 8.27 11.26 16.95
N PHE A 87 9.49 10.86 17.29
CA PHE A 87 10.38 11.57 18.20
C PHE A 87 11.65 12.01 17.49
N ASP A 88 12.11 13.25 17.77
CA ASP A 88 13.47 13.68 17.52
C ASP A 88 14.38 13.10 18.60
N ILE A 89 15.44 12.41 18.18
CA ILE A 89 16.48 11.83 19.05
C ILE A 89 17.87 12.37 18.72
N SER A 90 17.96 13.44 17.93
CA SER A 90 19.23 14.01 17.48
C SER A 90 20.00 14.75 18.57
N GLY A 91 19.31 15.23 19.62
CA GLY A 91 19.89 15.89 20.79
C GLY A 91 19.99 15.00 22.03
N ASP A 92 20.32 15.61 23.16
CA ASP A 92 20.48 14.90 24.43
C ASP A 92 19.18 14.27 24.93
N LYS A 93 18.07 15.00 24.75
CA LYS A 93 16.72 14.65 25.20
C LYS A 93 15.81 14.33 24.01
N MET A 94 15.00 13.30 24.16
CA MET A 94 13.97 12.93 23.19
C MET A 94 12.88 14.01 23.15
N LYS A 95 12.37 14.32 21.97
CA LYS A 95 11.26 15.28 21.81
C LYS A 95 10.18 14.70 20.92
N LEU A 96 8.95 14.62 21.44
CA LEU A 96 7.79 14.24 20.64
C LEU A 96 7.54 15.33 19.58
N LEU A 97 7.51 14.92 18.31
CA LEU A 97 7.25 15.81 17.17
C LEU A 97 5.84 15.66 16.63
N LEU A 98 5.36 14.41 16.54
CA LEU A 98 4.07 14.10 15.93
C LEU A 98 3.46 12.86 16.59
N ASP A 99 2.15 12.90 16.78
CA ASP A 99 1.30 11.77 17.17
C ASP A 99 0.24 11.62 16.08
N PHE A 100 0.15 10.44 15.47
CA PHE A 100 -0.73 10.19 14.33
C PHE A 100 -1.39 8.81 14.39
N PRO A 101 -2.65 8.69 13.93
CA PRO A 101 -3.38 7.43 13.98
C PRO A 101 -2.84 6.45 12.95
N THR A 102 -2.93 5.16 13.26
CA THR A 102 -2.58 4.05 12.38
C THR A 102 -3.68 2.98 12.39
N ILE A 103 -3.92 2.36 11.23
CA ILE A 103 -4.96 1.35 11.05
C ILE A 103 -4.32 -0.04 10.99
N GLY A 104 -4.99 -1.04 11.57
CA GLY A 104 -4.61 -2.45 11.46
C GLY A 104 -3.48 -2.86 12.40
N GLU A 105 -3.31 -2.17 13.54
CA GLU A 105 -2.30 -2.45 14.55
C GLU A 105 -0.89 -2.77 13.99
N PRO A 106 -0.18 -1.82 13.34
CA PRO A 106 1.16 -2.09 12.86
C PRO A 106 2.07 -2.59 13.99
N HIS A 107 2.72 -3.73 13.76
CA HIS A 107 3.62 -4.33 14.75
C HIS A 107 5.03 -3.79 14.64
N TYR A 108 5.59 -3.73 13.43
CA TYR A 108 6.93 -3.23 13.18
C TYR A 108 6.96 -2.39 11.90
N ALA A 109 7.99 -1.55 11.77
CA ALA A 109 8.22 -0.74 10.59
C ALA A 109 9.72 -0.66 10.33
N GLN A 110 10.08 -0.35 9.08
CA GLN A 110 11.45 0.01 8.71
C GLN A 110 11.42 1.31 7.92
N ALA A 111 12.44 2.15 8.09
CA ALA A 111 12.61 3.37 7.33
C ALA A 111 14.05 3.55 6.89
N LEU A 112 14.24 4.30 5.81
CA LEU A 112 15.55 4.58 5.23
C LEU A 112 15.52 5.95 4.53
N PRO A 113 16.68 6.59 4.29
CA PRO A 113 16.74 7.83 3.53
C PRO A 113 16.15 7.65 2.12
N ALA A 114 15.23 8.53 1.74
CA ALA A 114 14.54 8.48 0.45
C ALA A 114 15.52 8.42 -0.74
N SER A 115 16.69 9.05 -0.64
CA SER A 115 17.75 9.03 -1.66
C SER A 115 18.24 7.64 -2.05
N LEU A 116 18.05 6.60 -1.22
CA LEU A 116 18.48 5.24 -1.54
C LEU A 116 17.52 4.51 -2.50
N ILE A 117 16.27 4.98 -2.62
CA ILE A 117 15.21 4.28 -3.36
C ILE A 117 14.42 5.16 -4.33
N LYS A 118 14.40 6.49 -4.15
CA LYS A 118 13.58 7.42 -4.97
C LYS A 118 13.87 7.33 -6.47
N ASP A 119 15.15 7.13 -6.83
CA ASP A 119 15.59 7.09 -8.23
C ASP A 119 15.48 5.68 -8.83
N LYS A 120 15.01 4.71 -8.04
CA LYS A 120 14.81 3.30 -8.42
C LYS A 120 13.33 2.93 -8.54
N GLN A 121 12.43 3.90 -8.43
CA GLN A 121 10.99 3.64 -8.53
C GLN A 121 10.63 3.23 -9.97
N VAL A 122 9.86 2.15 -10.10
CA VAL A 122 9.24 1.78 -11.36
C VAL A 122 8.06 2.73 -11.58
N LYS A 123 8.11 3.51 -12.66
CA LYS A 123 7.06 4.48 -13.00
C LYS A 123 5.93 3.88 -13.84
N PHE A 124 6.31 2.98 -14.73
CA PHE A 124 5.42 2.19 -15.58
C PHE A 124 6.17 0.93 -16.01
N PHE A 125 5.43 -0.07 -16.47
CA PHE A 125 6.01 -1.24 -17.11
C PHE A 125 6.13 -0.99 -18.61
N SER A 126 7.24 -1.43 -19.20
CA SER A 126 7.42 -1.36 -20.64
C SER A 126 6.33 -2.18 -21.32
N LEU A 127 5.47 -1.50 -22.09
CA LEU A 127 4.44 -2.20 -22.84
C LEU A 127 5.11 -3.21 -23.77
N ALA A 128 6.15 -2.81 -24.53
CA ALA A 128 6.85 -3.68 -25.47
C ALA A 128 7.39 -4.98 -24.85
N GLU A 129 7.79 -4.95 -23.57
CA GLU A 129 8.33 -6.10 -22.83
C GLU A 129 7.27 -6.90 -22.08
N ASN A 130 6.01 -6.47 -22.07
CA ASN A 130 4.92 -7.20 -21.41
C ASN A 130 4.73 -8.58 -22.07
N THR A 131 4.88 -9.64 -21.27
CA THR A 131 4.84 -11.05 -21.68
C THR A 131 3.52 -11.74 -21.37
N HIS A 132 2.51 -11.02 -20.88
CA HIS A 132 1.21 -11.60 -20.57
C HIS A 132 0.60 -12.26 -21.84
N PRO A 133 0.08 -13.51 -21.77
CA PRO A 133 -0.38 -14.25 -22.95
C PRO A 133 -1.49 -13.55 -23.76
N TYR A 134 -2.22 -12.65 -23.11
CA TYR A 134 -3.33 -11.88 -23.69
C TYR A 134 -3.03 -10.39 -23.83
N VAL A 135 -1.76 -9.99 -23.79
CA VAL A 135 -1.40 -8.58 -24.01
C VAL A 135 -1.95 -8.07 -25.35
N THR A 136 -2.42 -6.83 -25.32
CA THR A 136 -2.93 -6.10 -26.48
C THR A 136 -2.24 -4.74 -26.50
N ARG A 137 -1.43 -4.47 -27.53
CA ARG A 137 -0.54 -3.30 -27.58
C ARG A 137 -1.15 -2.10 -28.26
N ALA A 138 -2.17 -2.32 -29.07
CA ALA A 138 -2.83 -1.31 -29.85
C ALA A 138 -4.32 -1.64 -29.98
N GLU A 139 -5.12 -0.62 -30.23
CA GLU A 139 -6.56 -0.76 -30.44
C GLU A 139 -6.91 -1.76 -31.56
N THR A 140 -6.11 -1.80 -32.62
CA THR A 140 -6.27 -2.73 -33.76
C THR A 140 -6.04 -4.20 -33.40
N GLU A 141 -5.44 -4.50 -32.25
CA GLU A 141 -5.21 -5.86 -31.75
C GLU A 141 -6.31 -6.32 -30.77
N THR A 142 -7.27 -5.46 -30.47
CA THR A 142 -8.41 -5.78 -29.61
C THR A 142 -9.37 -6.72 -30.33
N GLY A 143 -10.25 -7.37 -29.56
CA GLY A 143 -11.27 -8.22 -30.15
C GLY A 143 -11.89 -9.22 -29.19
N ILE A 144 -12.94 -9.88 -29.68
CA ILE A 144 -13.72 -10.85 -28.92
C ILE A 144 -13.59 -12.21 -29.60
N LYS A 145 -13.16 -13.22 -28.85
CA LYS A 145 -13.07 -14.61 -29.33
C LYS A 145 -13.95 -15.51 -28.49
N ARG A 146 -14.81 -16.29 -29.14
CA ARG A 146 -15.62 -17.33 -28.50
C ARG A 146 -15.02 -18.71 -28.71
N THR A 147 -15.07 -19.55 -27.69
CA THR A 147 -14.79 -21.00 -27.75
C THR A 147 -15.80 -21.73 -26.86
N GLY A 148 -16.89 -22.20 -27.46
CA GLY A 148 -18.04 -22.72 -26.71
C GLY A 148 -18.66 -21.62 -25.83
N LYS A 149 -18.78 -21.89 -24.51
CA LYS A 149 -19.24 -20.93 -23.50
C LYS A 149 -18.15 -19.99 -22.97
N ARG A 150 -16.89 -20.17 -23.38
CA ARG A 150 -15.81 -19.26 -23.02
C ARG A 150 -15.77 -18.10 -24.01
N VAL A 151 -15.74 -16.87 -23.50
CA VAL A 151 -15.58 -15.65 -24.29
C VAL A 151 -14.36 -14.91 -23.78
N ASP A 152 -13.33 -14.75 -24.60
CA ASP A 152 -12.14 -13.98 -24.30
C ASP A 152 -12.26 -12.60 -24.98
N VAL A 153 -12.31 -11.55 -24.17
CA VAL A 153 -12.34 -10.15 -24.63
C VAL A 153 -10.96 -9.56 -24.43
N LYS A 154 -10.23 -9.34 -25.53
CA LYS A 154 -9.00 -8.55 -25.54
C LYS A 154 -9.36 -7.08 -25.63
N MET A 155 -9.03 -6.34 -24.57
CA MET A 155 -9.39 -4.94 -24.40
C MET A 155 -8.15 -4.11 -24.06
N ILE A 156 -8.10 -2.88 -24.53
CA ILE A 156 -7.15 -1.88 -24.06
C ILE A 156 -7.85 -0.81 -23.22
N ALA A 157 -7.09 -0.16 -22.36
CA ALA A 157 -7.43 1.09 -21.69
C ALA A 157 -6.36 2.14 -22.03
N ILE A 158 -6.79 3.29 -22.53
CA ILE A 158 -5.95 4.45 -22.83
C ILE A 158 -6.76 5.73 -22.68
N ARG A 159 -6.22 6.73 -21.98
CA ARG A 159 -6.88 8.00 -21.67
C ARG A 159 -8.28 7.75 -21.09
N SER A 160 -9.32 8.35 -21.66
CA SER A 160 -10.71 8.22 -21.22
C SER A 160 -11.47 7.07 -21.91
N HIS A 161 -10.78 6.07 -22.46
CA HIS A 161 -11.41 5.11 -23.38
C HIS A 161 -10.97 3.65 -23.17
N PHE A 162 -11.94 2.74 -23.30
CA PHE A 162 -11.69 1.31 -23.51
C PHE A 162 -11.99 0.94 -24.95
N ALA A 163 -11.13 0.11 -25.56
CA ALA A 163 -11.46 -0.50 -26.84
C ALA A 163 -11.37 -2.03 -26.75
N PRO A 164 -12.41 -2.79 -27.15
CA PRO A 164 -13.70 -2.28 -27.62
C PRO A 164 -14.55 -1.70 -26.48
N ASP A 165 -15.33 -0.66 -26.76
CA ASP A 165 -16.29 -0.04 -25.82
C ASP A 165 -17.71 -0.64 -25.92
N ASN A 166 -18.02 -1.31 -27.02
CA ASN A 166 -19.27 -2.03 -27.23
C ASN A 166 -18.99 -3.51 -27.53
N ILE A 167 -19.48 -4.38 -26.65
CA ILE A 167 -19.26 -5.83 -26.73
C ILE A 167 -20.63 -6.49 -26.94
N GLN A 168 -20.79 -7.11 -28.11
CA GLN A 168 -22.01 -7.81 -28.49
C GLN A 168 -21.75 -9.31 -28.63
N GLY A 169 -22.82 -10.10 -28.62
CA GLY A 169 -22.75 -11.55 -28.83
C GLY A 169 -22.28 -12.35 -27.63
N VAL A 170 -22.26 -11.76 -26.43
CA VAL A 170 -22.19 -12.48 -25.15
C VAL A 170 -23.59 -12.97 -24.77
N GLU A 171 -23.70 -14.21 -24.31
CA GLU A 171 -24.94 -14.87 -23.93
C GLU A 171 -25.02 -15.12 -22.42
N GLU A 172 -26.23 -15.28 -21.90
CA GLU A 172 -26.45 -15.63 -20.51
C GLU A 172 -25.72 -16.93 -20.12
N GLY A 173 -24.99 -16.90 -19.00
CA GLY A 173 -24.22 -18.04 -18.52
C GLY A 173 -22.89 -18.29 -19.23
N ASP A 174 -22.48 -17.42 -20.16
CA ASP A 174 -21.11 -17.43 -20.67
C ASP A 174 -20.09 -17.18 -19.56
N THR A 175 -18.90 -17.76 -19.70
CA THR A 175 -17.74 -17.39 -18.90
C THR A 175 -16.90 -16.41 -19.69
N VAL A 176 -17.05 -15.13 -19.36
CA VAL A 176 -16.36 -14.03 -20.02
C VAL A 176 -15.07 -13.71 -19.27
N TYR A 177 -13.96 -13.63 -19.98
CA TYR A 177 -12.68 -13.15 -19.48
C TYR A 177 -12.36 -11.83 -20.17
N PHE A 178 -12.30 -10.75 -19.39
CA PHE A 178 -11.79 -9.47 -19.87
C PHE A 178 -10.29 -9.44 -19.63
N HIS A 179 -9.51 -9.45 -20.70
CA HIS A 179 -8.07 -9.25 -20.69
C HIS A 179 -7.80 -7.79 -21.01
N VAL A 180 -7.67 -6.95 -19.98
CA VAL A 180 -7.52 -5.51 -20.13
C VAL A 180 -6.05 -5.15 -20.05
N THR A 181 -5.51 -4.52 -21.10
CA THR A 181 -4.16 -3.97 -21.12
C THR A 181 -4.23 -2.46 -20.95
N ASN A 182 -3.61 -1.92 -19.91
CA ASN A 182 -3.34 -0.49 -19.82
C ASN A 182 -2.17 -0.19 -20.75
N ILE A 183 -2.43 0.48 -21.87
CA ILE A 183 -1.39 0.79 -22.87
C ILE A 183 -0.75 2.17 -22.66
N GLU A 184 -1.05 2.84 -21.55
CA GLU A 184 -0.34 4.07 -21.16
C GLU A 184 1.13 3.79 -20.90
N GLN A 185 1.98 4.75 -21.25
CA GLN A 185 3.42 4.74 -21.01
C GLN A 185 3.86 6.04 -20.32
N ASP A 186 3.00 6.53 -19.43
CA ASP A 186 3.25 7.67 -18.57
C ASP A 186 3.04 7.27 -17.10
N TRP A 187 3.69 8.01 -16.21
CA TRP A 187 3.67 7.74 -14.78
C TRP A 187 2.30 8.08 -14.18
N ASP A 188 1.80 7.21 -13.30
CA ASP A 188 0.59 7.44 -12.50
C ASP A 188 -0.74 7.48 -13.29
N ILE A 189 -0.73 7.00 -14.54
CA ILE A 189 -1.96 6.83 -15.34
C ILE A 189 -2.48 5.40 -15.21
N LEU A 190 -3.01 5.07 -14.05
CA LEU A 190 -3.63 3.77 -13.80
C LEU A 190 -5.02 3.71 -14.45
N HIS A 191 -5.46 2.50 -14.77
CA HIS A 191 -6.83 2.25 -15.20
C HIS A 191 -7.46 1.16 -14.34
N GLY A 192 -8.70 1.40 -13.96
CA GLY A 192 -9.56 0.42 -13.33
C GLY A 192 -10.42 -0.32 -14.33
N PHE A 193 -11.03 -1.45 -13.95
CA PHE A 193 -12.10 -2.07 -14.73
C PHE A 193 -13.08 -2.80 -13.82
N ALA A 194 -14.35 -2.43 -13.93
CA ALA A 194 -15.47 -3.15 -13.33
C ALA A 194 -16.64 -3.26 -14.32
N THR A 195 -17.41 -4.32 -14.20
CA THR A 195 -18.64 -4.55 -14.97
C THR A 195 -19.81 -4.78 -14.02
N LEU A 196 -21.00 -4.32 -14.41
CA LEU A 196 -22.21 -4.55 -13.63
C LEU A 196 -22.45 -6.05 -13.41
N GLY A 197 -22.73 -6.44 -12.17
CA GLY A 197 -22.91 -7.84 -11.81
C GLY A 197 -21.61 -8.64 -11.74
N GLY A 198 -20.44 -7.98 -11.66
CA GLY A 198 -19.18 -8.61 -11.27
C GLY A 198 -19.27 -9.22 -9.87
N GLU A 199 -18.86 -10.48 -9.73
CA GLU A 199 -18.80 -11.21 -8.44
C GLU A 199 -17.41 -11.14 -7.79
N ASN A 200 -16.48 -10.38 -8.40
CA ASN A 200 -15.11 -10.18 -7.91
C ASN A 200 -14.88 -8.70 -7.61
N ALA A 201 -13.80 -8.40 -6.85
CA ALA A 201 -13.26 -7.05 -6.79
C ALA A 201 -12.88 -6.55 -8.20
N GLU A 202 -12.90 -5.24 -8.38
CA GLU A 202 -12.45 -4.57 -9.60
C GLU A 202 -10.98 -4.89 -9.93
N LEU A 203 -10.60 -4.68 -11.20
CA LEU A 203 -9.20 -4.64 -11.59
C LEU A 203 -8.65 -3.23 -11.45
N ILE A 204 -7.38 -3.13 -11.04
CA ILE A 204 -6.53 -1.96 -11.26
C ILE A 204 -5.31 -2.44 -12.02
N MET A 205 -4.99 -1.80 -13.14
CA MET A 205 -3.82 -2.07 -13.99
C MET A 205 -2.88 -0.87 -13.99
N GLN A 206 -1.62 -1.10 -13.64
CA GLN A 206 -0.57 -0.09 -13.78
C GLN A 206 -0.26 0.15 -15.27
N PRO A 207 0.30 1.31 -15.65
CA PRO A 207 0.68 1.58 -17.04
C PRO A 207 1.58 0.47 -17.60
N GLY A 208 1.19 -0.11 -18.74
CA GLY A 208 1.86 -1.24 -19.39
C GLY A 208 1.46 -2.63 -18.90
N GLU A 209 0.66 -2.78 -17.83
CA GLU A 209 0.19 -4.08 -17.35
C GLU A 209 -1.00 -4.61 -18.16
N THR A 210 -1.09 -5.94 -18.24
CA THR A 210 -2.33 -6.65 -18.62
C THR A 210 -2.84 -7.44 -17.44
N ARG A 211 -4.13 -7.30 -17.11
CA ARG A 211 -4.79 -8.12 -16.10
C ARG A 211 -6.05 -8.75 -16.66
N THR A 212 -6.48 -9.84 -16.03
CA THR A 212 -7.66 -10.59 -16.45
C THR A 212 -8.68 -10.68 -15.32
N ILE A 213 -9.94 -10.37 -15.61
CA ILE A 213 -11.07 -10.61 -14.71
C ILE A 213 -12.11 -11.49 -15.39
N LYS A 214 -12.66 -12.41 -14.59
CA LYS A 214 -13.76 -13.27 -15.00
C LYS A 214 -15.09 -12.63 -14.61
N TRP A 215 -16.07 -12.72 -15.51
CA TRP A 215 -17.45 -12.33 -15.31
C TRP A 215 -18.40 -13.35 -15.94
N VAL A 216 -19.60 -13.51 -15.36
CA VAL A 216 -20.65 -14.42 -15.86
C VAL A 216 -21.97 -13.66 -15.86
N PRO A 217 -22.51 -13.27 -17.03
CA PRO A 217 -23.84 -12.66 -17.12
C PRO A 217 -24.90 -13.64 -16.63
N LYS A 218 -25.83 -13.16 -15.81
CA LYS A 218 -26.92 -13.98 -15.24
C LYS A 218 -28.26 -13.73 -15.92
N LYS A 219 -28.36 -12.72 -16.78
CA LYS A 219 -29.58 -12.32 -17.48
C LYS A 219 -29.23 -11.75 -18.85
N SER A 220 -30.09 -11.94 -19.84
CA SER A 220 -30.00 -11.18 -21.09
C SER A 220 -30.41 -9.72 -20.85
N GLN A 221 -29.44 -8.81 -20.84
CA GLN A 221 -29.64 -7.37 -20.66
C GLN A 221 -28.38 -6.58 -21.04
N ILE A 222 -28.46 -5.25 -20.93
CA ILE A 222 -27.28 -4.38 -21.01
C ILE A 222 -26.51 -4.48 -19.68
N TYR A 223 -25.20 -4.66 -19.80
CA TYR A 223 -24.25 -4.60 -18.69
C TYR A 223 -23.22 -3.51 -18.96
N PRO A 224 -23.32 -2.34 -18.29
CA PRO A 224 -22.28 -1.35 -18.38
C PRO A 224 -21.01 -1.84 -17.68
N PHE A 225 -19.87 -1.48 -18.26
CA PHE A 225 -18.57 -1.54 -17.61
C PHE A 225 -17.94 -0.14 -17.61
N TYR A 226 -17.03 0.11 -16.69
CA TYR A 226 -16.44 1.43 -16.50
C TYR A 226 -15.05 1.33 -15.86
N CYS A 227 -14.29 2.42 -15.98
CA CYS A 227 -13.02 2.60 -15.31
C CYS A 227 -13.29 3.03 -13.88
N THR A 228 -12.85 2.23 -12.91
CA THR A 228 -13.03 2.54 -11.48
C THR A 228 -12.04 3.57 -10.98
N ASP A 229 -10.94 3.77 -11.71
CA ASP A 229 -9.91 4.73 -11.38
C ASP A 229 -10.12 6.08 -12.10
N PHE A 230 -9.81 7.18 -11.40
CA PHE A 230 -9.91 8.52 -11.98
C PHE A 230 -8.69 8.81 -12.87
N CYS A 231 -8.78 8.34 -14.10
CA CYS A 231 -7.66 8.36 -15.05
C CYS A 231 -7.68 9.54 -16.05
N SER A 232 -8.84 10.19 -16.21
CA SER A 232 -9.03 11.34 -17.11
C SER A 232 -10.24 12.16 -16.67
N ALA A 233 -10.26 13.43 -17.06
CA ALA A 233 -11.44 14.29 -17.03
C ALA A 233 -12.41 13.96 -18.18
#